data_AF-A0A554L9D1-F1
#
_entry.id   AF-A0A554L9D1-F1
#
_cell.length_a   1.000
_cell.length_b   1.000
_cell.length_c   1.000
_cell.angle_alpha   90.00
_cell.angle_beta   90.00
_cell.angle_gamma   90.00
#
_symmetry.space_group_name_H-M   'P 1'
#
loop_
_entity.id
_entity.type
_entity.pdbx_description
1 polymer ?
#
loop_
_entity_poly.entity_id
_entity_poly.type
_entity_poly.pdbx_seq_one_letter_code
_entity_poly.pdbx_strand_id
1 'polypeptide(L)'
;MKKNDNYLEHLRHSAAHLLAAAVLELWPNTKNTIGPAIENGFYYDFDFSQSSKQASPGSKQVSPGSKQVSPGSKQVFANSKNLSEDDLPQIEVKMQQILKTWKGFEGTVISAPQAKKLFAQNSYKLELVKELASQGETLRTYKSGKFVDLCRGGHAEHPKEELKHFKLLSVAGAYWRGSEKNKMLTRIYGTLFPTREELDQHLEALETAKARDHRKIGQELGLFTINSEEVGPGLVIWLPKGTIIKDELEKFGKETEKKEGYLRISTPHIAREKLFTTSGHLPYYAADMFPPMKSEDGDYYLKPMNCPHMYIAYKAQLHSHRELPIRFAEFGSVYRYEDSGTLMGLLRVRGMTQNDAHIFCTEDQAVEELVKVMKMHAYYYDIFDLHDYYIELALPDFVNKPDKYLNDPPAWKKAISVLRKAAKAASVEVTEKTGEAAFYGPKFDFNFKSATGREFGASTNQLDFGAGKRFNLTYADKDGQGKLVPYVIHRAPLGSDERFIGFLIEQYGGAFPVWLAPVQAVVLPITDRNLKYAQNVAKKLLQEDIRVEVDERAETLQAKIRDASLSKVPYMLITGDREEEKKAVAVRLRTGENLGAVSQDEFLGRIKASVEAKTGL
;
A
#
# COMPACT_ATOMS: atom_id res chain seq x y z
N MET A 1 18.44 -22.67 -8.88
CA MET A 1 17.06 -22.99 -8.45
C MET A 1 16.06 -22.51 -9.50
N LYS A 2 15.89 -23.21 -10.63
CA LYS A 2 14.97 -22.81 -11.73
C LYS A 2 13.90 -23.88 -12.07
N LYS A 3 13.75 -24.91 -11.23
CA LYS A 3 12.83 -26.04 -11.46
C LYS A 3 11.48 -25.92 -10.72
N ASN A 4 11.27 -24.91 -9.87
CA ASN A 4 10.08 -24.85 -8.99
C ASN A 4 8.94 -23.93 -9.45
N ASP A 5 9.21 -22.85 -10.19
CA ASP A 5 8.17 -21.85 -10.49
C ASP A 5 7.06 -22.41 -11.41
N ASN A 6 7.45 -23.10 -12.49
CA ASN A 6 6.47 -23.74 -13.39
C ASN A 6 5.67 -24.85 -12.70
N TYR A 7 6.24 -25.54 -11.72
CA TYR A 7 5.56 -26.63 -11.02
C TYR A 7 4.38 -26.11 -10.19
N LEU A 8 4.63 -25.09 -9.35
CA LEU A 8 3.58 -24.47 -8.55
C LEU A 8 2.51 -23.80 -9.42
N GLU A 9 2.93 -23.15 -10.52
CA GLU A 9 2.01 -22.56 -11.49
C GLU A 9 1.06 -23.63 -12.07
N HIS A 10 1.60 -24.78 -12.49
CA HIS A 10 0.79 -25.88 -13.02
C HIS A 10 -0.17 -26.47 -11.99
N LEU A 11 0.27 -26.64 -10.73
CA LEU A 11 -0.59 -27.11 -9.65
C LEU A 11 -1.75 -26.17 -9.39
N ARG A 12 -1.45 -24.87 -9.23
CA ARG A 12 -2.45 -23.84 -8.95
C ARG A 12 -3.42 -23.66 -10.12
N HIS A 13 -2.93 -23.72 -11.34
CA HIS A 13 -3.77 -23.68 -12.53
C HIS A 13 -4.72 -24.90 -12.59
N SER A 14 -4.23 -26.08 -12.24
CA SER A 14 -5.04 -27.30 -12.15
C SER A 14 -6.09 -27.22 -11.04
N ALA A 15 -5.78 -26.57 -9.92
CA ALA A 15 -6.75 -26.30 -8.86
C ALA A 15 -7.82 -25.27 -9.28
N ALA A 16 -7.47 -24.30 -10.13
CA ALA A 16 -8.47 -23.41 -10.75
C ALA A 16 -9.48 -24.22 -11.59
N HIS A 17 -9.02 -25.21 -12.36
CA HIS A 17 -9.91 -26.12 -13.09
C HIS A 17 -10.77 -26.95 -12.13
N LEU A 18 -10.21 -27.41 -11.01
CA LEU A 18 -10.95 -28.18 -10.00
C LEU A 18 -12.06 -27.34 -9.36
N LEU A 19 -11.77 -26.06 -9.06
CA LEU A 19 -12.73 -25.08 -8.59
C LEU A 19 -13.86 -24.89 -9.61
N ALA A 20 -13.53 -24.69 -10.88
CA ALA A 20 -14.53 -24.53 -11.93
C ALA A 20 -15.41 -25.77 -12.07
N ALA A 21 -14.84 -26.98 -12.04
CA ALA A 21 -15.59 -28.22 -12.06
C ALA A 21 -16.56 -28.32 -10.87
N ALA A 22 -16.12 -27.98 -9.66
CA ALA A 22 -16.96 -27.99 -8.46
C ALA A 22 -18.12 -26.99 -8.55
N VAL A 23 -17.84 -25.76 -8.98
CA VAL A 23 -18.87 -24.72 -9.14
C VAL A 23 -19.90 -25.12 -10.20
N LEU A 24 -19.49 -25.69 -11.34
CA LEU A 24 -20.41 -26.14 -12.38
C LEU A 24 -21.22 -27.37 -11.97
N GLU A 25 -20.69 -28.25 -11.11
CA GLU A 25 -21.50 -29.37 -10.57
C GLU A 25 -22.51 -28.90 -9.52
N LEU A 26 -22.16 -27.90 -8.68
CA LEU A 26 -23.07 -27.31 -7.70
C LEU A 26 -24.13 -26.42 -8.36
N TRP A 27 -23.74 -25.69 -9.41
CA TRP A 27 -24.58 -24.74 -10.13
C TRP A 27 -24.43 -24.93 -11.66
N PRO A 28 -25.15 -25.90 -12.26
CA PRO A 28 -24.99 -26.28 -13.67
C PRO A 28 -25.24 -25.18 -14.70
N ASN A 29 -26.03 -24.16 -14.34
CA ASN A 29 -26.33 -23.03 -15.24
C ASN A 29 -25.30 -21.87 -15.14
N THR A 30 -24.31 -22.00 -14.27
CA THR A 30 -23.23 -21.00 -14.15
C THR A 30 -22.32 -21.07 -15.36
N LYS A 31 -21.81 -19.93 -15.82
CA LYS A 31 -20.81 -19.88 -16.90
C LYS A 31 -19.46 -19.52 -16.31
N ASN A 32 -18.48 -20.41 -16.47
CA ASN A 32 -17.09 -20.16 -16.10
C ASN A 32 -16.40 -19.34 -17.19
N THR A 33 -15.56 -18.37 -16.82
CA THR A 33 -14.88 -17.50 -17.79
C THR A 33 -13.37 -17.76 -17.84
N ILE A 34 -12.58 -17.13 -16.98
CA ILE A 34 -11.12 -17.25 -16.89
C ILE A 34 -10.70 -17.66 -15.48
N GLY A 35 -9.64 -18.47 -15.39
CA GLY A 35 -9.09 -18.90 -14.10
C GLY A 35 -7.59 -19.18 -14.16
N PRO A 36 -6.75 -18.14 -14.11
CA PRO A 36 -5.30 -18.29 -14.13
C PRO A 36 -4.75 -18.70 -12.76
N ALA A 37 -3.55 -19.28 -12.78
CA ALA A 37 -2.69 -19.29 -11.60
C ALA A 37 -2.17 -17.87 -11.32
N ILE A 38 -1.91 -17.57 -10.06
CA ILE A 38 -1.27 -16.34 -9.58
C ILE A 38 -0.14 -16.70 -8.62
N GLU A 39 0.71 -15.73 -8.29
CA GLU A 39 1.96 -15.92 -7.52
C GLU A 39 1.80 -16.74 -6.23
N ASN A 40 0.65 -16.61 -5.53
CA ASN A 40 0.38 -17.32 -4.28
C ASN A 40 -0.93 -18.12 -4.30
N GLY A 41 -1.45 -18.46 -5.48
CA GLY A 41 -2.71 -19.19 -5.57
C GLY A 41 -3.31 -19.20 -6.97
N PHE A 42 -4.62 -19.09 -7.03
CA PHE A 42 -5.41 -19.05 -8.26
C PHE A 42 -6.70 -18.29 -8.01
N TYR A 43 -7.38 -17.90 -9.08
CA TYR A 43 -8.78 -17.49 -9.01
C TYR A 43 -9.57 -18.08 -10.16
N TYR A 44 -10.90 -17.99 -10.08
CA TYR A 44 -11.76 -18.27 -11.23
C TYR A 44 -12.97 -17.32 -11.22
N ASP A 45 -13.29 -16.77 -12.39
CA ASP A 45 -14.42 -15.87 -12.61
C ASP A 45 -15.66 -16.61 -13.12
N PHE A 46 -16.82 -16.33 -12.52
CA PHE A 46 -18.09 -16.99 -12.80
C PHE A 46 -19.23 -16.00 -13.05
N ASP A 47 -20.12 -16.36 -13.96
CA ASP A 47 -21.40 -15.71 -14.18
C ASP A 47 -22.54 -16.59 -13.66
N PHE A 48 -23.11 -16.21 -12.51
CA PHE A 48 -24.23 -16.87 -11.84
C PHE A 48 -25.62 -16.40 -12.30
N SER A 49 -25.70 -15.54 -13.33
CA SER A 49 -26.98 -14.91 -13.73
C SER A 49 -28.07 -15.90 -14.19
N GLN A 50 -27.72 -17.14 -14.56
CA GLN A 50 -28.69 -18.16 -14.98
C GLN A 50 -28.94 -19.26 -13.94
N SER A 51 -28.20 -19.29 -12.83
CA SER A 51 -28.34 -20.29 -11.77
C SER A 51 -29.34 -19.90 -10.67
N SER A 52 -29.87 -18.67 -10.67
CA SER A 52 -30.85 -18.17 -9.68
C SER A 52 -32.27 -18.78 -9.79
N LYS A 53 -32.53 -19.71 -10.71
CA LYS A 53 -33.86 -20.31 -10.93
C LYS A 53 -34.13 -21.63 -10.17
N GLN A 54 -33.20 -22.16 -9.38
CA GLN A 54 -33.42 -23.34 -8.55
C GLN A 54 -33.34 -22.99 -7.07
N ALA A 55 -34.50 -22.94 -6.41
CA ALA A 55 -34.60 -22.92 -4.95
C ALA A 55 -34.26 -24.31 -4.39
N SER A 56 -33.35 -24.37 -3.41
CA SER A 56 -33.14 -25.60 -2.62
C SER A 56 -34.24 -25.74 -1.56
N PRO A 57 -34.77 -26.96 -1.33
CA PRO A 57 -35.74 -27.21 -0.28
C PRO A 57 -35.02 -27.32 1.07
N GLY A 58 -35.23 -26.35 1.96
CA GLY A 58 -34.79 -26.49 3.36
C GLY A 58 -34.24 -25.23 4.02
N SER A 59 -35.03 -24.16 4.09
CA SER A 59 -34.92 -23.22 5.20
C SER A 59 -36.33 -22.94 5.71
N LYS A 60 -36.64 -23.46 6.91
CA LYS A 60 -37.90 -23.19 7.59
C LYS A 60 -37.97 -21.69 7.89
N GLN A 61 -38.92 -21.01 7.28
CA GLN A 61 -39.32 -19.66 7.70
C GLN A 61 -39.83 -19.71 9.13
N VAL A 62 -39.11 -19.07 10.05
CA VAL A 62 -39.67 -18.63 11.34
C VAL A 62 -40.13 -17.19 11.15
N SER A 63 -41.40 -16.93 11.41
CA SER A 63 -42.03 -15.61 11.32
C SER A 63 -41.47 -14.66 12.38
N PRO A 64 -41.18 -13.38 12.07
CA PRO A 64 -40.68 -12.43 13.06
C PRO A 64 -41.82 -11.65 13.73
N GLY A 65 -41.80 -11.65 15.07
CA GLY A 65 -42.47 -10.64 15.89
C GLY A 65 -41.67 -9.34 15.91
N SER A 66 -42.40 -8.23 15.80
CA SER A 66 -41.98 -6.84 15.70
C SER A 66 -40.88 -6.35 16.66
N LYS A 67 -39.93 -5.55 16.15
CA LYS A 67 -39.54 -4.23 16.70
C LYS A 67 -38.62 -3.44 15.73
N GLN A 68 -38.87 -2.14 15.66
CA GLN A 68 -38.25 -1.14 14.77
C GLN A 68 -36.76 -0.89 15.07
N VAL A 69 -35.94 -0.73 14.02
CA VAL A 69 -34.71 0.10 14.00
C VAL A 69 -34.55 0.73 12.59
N SER A 70 -34.00 1.95 12.60
CA SER A 70 -33.82 3.06 11.65
C SER A 70 -33.16 2.80 10.27
N PRO A 71 -33.26 3.77 9.32
CA PRO A 71 -32.97 3.56 7.90
C PRO A 71 -31.49 3.74 7.55
N GLY A 72 -30.82 2.63 7.25
CA GLY A 72 -29.52 2.57 6.57
C GLY A 72 -29.66 1.77 5.28
N SER A 73 -29.27 2.41 4.17
CA SER A 73 -29.04 1.88 2.82
C SER A 73 -29.24 0.36 2.59
N LYS A 74 -30.47 -0.03 2.24
CA LYS A 74 -30.72 -1.22 1.42
C LYS A 74 -31.11 -0.77 0.03
N GLN A 75 -30.13 -0.60 -0.84
CA GLN A 75 -30.38 -0.63 -2.28
C GLN A 75 -30.65 -2.10 -2.65
N VAL A 76 -31.94 -2.44 -2.67
CA VAL A 76 -32.44 -3.75 -3.06
C VAL A 76 -32.28 -3.88 -4.58
N PHE A 77 -31.23 -4.58 -5.01
CA PHE A 77 -31.05 -4.98 -6.42
C PHE A 77 -31.48 -6.44 -6.61
N ALA A 78 -32.23 -6.69 -7.67
CA ALA A 78 -32.95 -7.94 -7.93
C ALA A 78 -32.08 -9.08 -8.52
N ASN A 79 -32.25 -10.29 -7.97
CA ASN A 79 -32.14 -11.61 -8.62
C ASN A 79 -30.81 -12.08 -9.26
N SER A 80 -29.73 -12.19 -8.47
CA SER A 80 -28.64 -13.15 -8.69
C SER A 80 -28.28 -13.84 -7.37
N LYS A 81 -27.91 -15.12 -7.38
CA LYS A 81 -27.39 -15.77 -6.16
C LYS A 81 -26.09 -15.06 -5.76
N ASN A 82 -26.11 -14.32 -4.65
CA ASN A 82 -24.90 -13.67 -4.12
C ASN A 82 -24.09 -14.72 -3.37
N LEU A 83 -23.15 -15.36 -4.07
CA LEU A 83 -22.17 -16.23 -3.43
C LEU A 83 -21.37 -15.42 -2.41
N SER A 84 -21.29 -15.89 -1.17
CA SER A 84 -20.50 -15.26 -0.11
C SER A 84 -19.35 -16.16 0.35
N GLU A 85 -18.50 -15.66 1.26
CA GLU A 85 -17.43 -16.47 1.84
C GLU A 85 -17.97 -17.68 2.64
N ASP A 86 -19.22 -17.61 3.13
CA ASP A 86 -19.89 -18.71 3.83
C ASP A 86 -20.20 -19.91 2.91
N ASP A 87 -20.25 -19.68 1.60
CA ASP A 87 -20.45 -20.74 0.60
C ASP A 87 -19.16 -21.52 0.29
N LEU A 88 -17.98 -20.97 0.62
CA LEU A 88 -16.69 -21.56 0.25
C LEU A 88 -16.47 -22.98 0.82
N PRO A 89 -16.80 -23.28 2.09
CA PRO A 89 -16.64 -24.63 2.63
C PRO A 89 -17.39 -25.70 1.82
N GLN A 90 -18.57 -25.39 1.29
CA GLN A 90 -19.35 -26.33 0.48
C GLN A 90 -18.67 -26.61 -0.87
N ILE A 91 -18.02 -25.59 -1.45
CA ILE A 91 -17.29 -25.71 -2.71
C ILE A 91 -16.02 -26.53 -2.47
N GLU A 92 -15.30 -26.30 -1.38
CA GLU A 92 -14.11 -27.08 -1.00
C GLU A 92 -14.45 -28.57 -0.85
N VAL A 93 -15.55 -28.90 -0.16
CA VAL A 93 -16.03 -30.28 -0.04
C VAL A 93 -16.30 -30.88 -1.41
N LYS A 94 -16.93 -30.12 -2.32
CA LYS A 94 -17.20 -30.58 -3.67
C LYS A 94 -15.93 -30.77 -4.50
N MET A 95 -14.96 -29.87 -4.40
CA MET A 95 -13.64 -30.00 -5.02
C MET A 95 -12.96 -31.30 -4.57
N GLN A 96 -12.95 -31.59 -3.26
CA GLN A 96 -12.39 -32.84 -2.71
C GLN A 96 -13.12 -34.09 -3.24
N GLN A 97 -14.44 -34.03 -3.44
CA GLN A 97 -15.21 -35.15 -4.03
C GLN A 97 -14.84 -35.39 -5.50
N ILE A 98 -14.78 -34.33 -6.31
CA ILE A 98 -14.44 -34.41 -7.74
C ILE A 98 -13.00 -34.89 -7.91
N LEU A 99 -12.08 -34.40 -7.08
CA LEU A 99 -10.65 -34.71 -7.17
C LEU A 99 -10.36 -36.21 -7.11
N LYS A 100 -11.14 -36.97 -6.33
CA LYS A 100 -11.03 -38.44 -6.24
C LYS A 100 -11.21 -39.14 -7.59
N THR A 101 -11.90 -38.50 -8.53
CA THR A 101 -12.20 -39.04 -9.88
C THR A 101 -11.17 -38.64 -10.94
N TRP A 102 -10.29 -37.69 -10.64
CA TRP A 102 -9.31 -37.17 -11.59
C TRP A 102 -8.08 -38.07 -11.65
N LYS A 103 -7.83 -38.67 -12.81
CA LYS A 103 -6.66 -39.53 -13.05
C LYS A 103 -5.51 -38.82 -13.76
N GLY A 104 -5.76 -37.64 -14.32
CA GLY A 104 -4.84 -36.87 -15.15
C GLY A 104 -5.59 -35.83 -15.98
N PHE A 105 -4.85 -35.11 -16.83
CA PHE A 105 -5.40 -34.17 -17.79
C PHE A 105 -5.15 -34.64 -19.22
N GLU A 106 -6.21 -34.73 -20.02
CA GLU A 106 -6.14 -35.13 -21.44
C GLU A 106 -6.31 -33.89 -22.32
N GLY A 107 -5.21 -33.46 -22.97
CA GLY A 107 -5.19 -32.33 -23.89
C GLY A 107 -5.55 -32.74 -25.31
N THR A 108 -6.51 -32.06 -25.93
CA THR A 108 -6.90 -32.27 -27.33
C THR A 108 -6.84 -30.96 -28.11
N VAL A 109 -6.15 -30.97 -29.25
CA VAL A 109 -6.18 -29.86 -30.21
C VAL A 109 -7.51 -29.90 -30.96
N ILE A 110 -8.23 -28.79 -31.01
CA ILE A 110 -9.55 -28.71 -31.64
C ILE A 110 -9.61 -27.55 -32.63
N SER A 111 -10.46 -27.68 -33.64
CA SER A 111 -10.76 -26.59 -34.58
C SER A 111 -11.75 -25.58 -33.98
N ALA A 112 -11.76 -24.35 -34.50
CA ALA A 112 -12.71 -23.32 -34.05
C ALA A 112 -14.20 -23.75 -34.16
N PRO A 113 -14.65 -24.46 -35.22
CA PRO A 113 -16.01 -25.00 -35.27
C PRO A 113 -16.31 -26.03 -34.16
N GLN A 114 -15.36 -26.93 -33.86
CA GLN A 114 -15.51 -27.91 -32.78
C GLN A 114 -15.59 -27.21 -31.41
N ALA A 115 -14.75 -26.21 -31.17
CA ALA A 115 -14.78 -25.41 -29.95
C ALA A 115 -16.12 -24.66 -29.77
N LYS A 116 -16.63 -24.06 -30.85
CA LYS A 116 -17.94 -23.39 -30.84
C LYS A 116 -19.09 -24.33 -30.52
N LYS A 117 -19.03 -25.58 -31.01
CA LYS A 117 -20.03 -26.61 -30.69
C LYS A 117 -19.94 -27.04 -29.23
N LEU A 118 -18.73 -27.25 -28.73
CA LEU A 118 -18.48 -27.70 -27.36
C LEU A 118 -18.90 -26.67 -26.30
N PHE A 119 -18.64 -25.39 -26.57
CA PHE A 119 -18.95 -24.28 -25.65
C PHE A 119 -20.17 -23.45 -26.08
N ALA A 120 -21.10 -24.03 -26.84
CA ALA A 120 -22.22 -23.32 -27.45
C ALA A 120 -23.08 -22.52 -26.45
N GLN A 121 -23.17 -22.97 -25.20
CA GLN A 121 -23.94 -22.30 -24.14
C GLN A 121 -23.12 -21.30 -23.29
N ASN A 122 -21.81 -21.20 -23.50
CA ASN A 122 -20.92 -20.32 -22.77
C ASN A 122 -20.41 -19.17 -23.67
N SER A 123 -21.10 -18.03 -23.60
CA SER A 123 -20.80 -16.83 -24.39
C SER A 123 -19.35 -16.34 -24.23
N TYR A 124 -18.80 -16.43 -23.01
CA TYR A 124 -17.43 -15.98 -22.74
C TYR A 124 -16.39 -16.86 -23.42
N LYS A 125 -16.58 -18.18 -23.42
CA LYS A 125 -15.68 -19.11 -24.11
C LYS A 125 -15.79 -18.95 -25.62
N LEU A 126 -16.97 -18.65 -26.17
CA LEU A 126 -17.13 -18.35 -27.60
C LEU A 126 -16.37 -17.09 -28.03
N GLU A 127 -16.36 -16.04 -27.20
CA GLU A 127 -15.53 -14.85 -27.43
C GLU A 127 -14.04 -15.19 -27.43
N LEU A 128 -13.57 -15.95 -26.44
CA LEU A 128 -12.17 -16.39 -26.35
C LEU A 128 -11.76 -17.23 -27.57
N VAL A 129 -12.60 -18.16 -28.02
CA VAL A 129 -12.36 -18.95 -29.24
C VAL A 129 -12.20 -18.05 -30.46
N LYS A 130 -13.06 -17.04 -30.61
CA LYS A 130 -13.00 -16.09 -31.75
C LYS A 130 -11.68 -15.31 -31.74
N GLU A 131 -11.27 -14.84 -30.57
CA GLU A 131 -10.03 -14.06 -30.40
C GLU A 131 -8.79 -14.90 -30.68
N LEU A 132 -8.66 -16.04 -30.01
CA LEU A 132 -7.51 -16.94 -30.18
C LEU A 132 -7.39 -17.42 -31.63
N ALA A 133 -8.51 -17.75 -32.27
CA ALA A 133 -8.52 -18.12 -33.69
C ALA A 133 -8.10 -16.96 -34.61
N SER A 134 -8.48 -15.72 -34.29
CA SER A 134 -8.07 -14.53 -35.07
C SER A 134 -6.58 -14.21 -34.93
N GLN A 135 -5.96 -14.60 -33.81
CA GLN A 135 -4.52 -14.45 -33.55
C GLN A 135 -3.69 -15.60 -34.12
N GLY A 136 -4.32 -16.59 -34.77
CA GLY A 136 -3.64 -17.77 -35.32
C GLY A 136 -3.18 -18.76 -34.23
N GLU A 137 -3.70 -18.66 -33.01
CA GLU A 137 -3.32 -19.56 -31.92
C GLU A 137 -3.99 -20.93 -32.04
N THR A 138 -3.27 -21.97 -31.61
CA THR A 138 -3.80 -23.33 -31.56
C THR A 138 -4.78 -23.48 -30.39
N LEU A 139 -6.05 -23.76 -30.70
CA LEU A 139 -7.07 -24.02 -29.68
C LEU A 139 -6.89 -25.43 -29.09
N ARG A 140 -6.83 -25.50 -27.76
CA ARG A 140 -6.71 -26.75 -27.01
C ARG A 140 -7.77 -26.82 -25.92
N THR A 141 -8.30 -28.01 -25.70
CA THR A 141 -9.14 -28.30 -24.54
C THR A 141 -8.48 -29.34 -23.67
N TYR A 142 -8.62 -29.18 -22.36
CA TYR A 142 -8.15 -30.15 -21.39
C TYR A 142 -9.32 -30.75 -20.65
N LYS A 143 -9.35 -32.08 -20.60
CA LYS A 143 -10.36 -32.86 -19.89
C LYS A 143 -9.77 -33.47 -18.64
N SER A 144 -10.49 -33.37 -17.52
CA SER A 144 -10.23 -34.18 -16.33
C SER A 144 -11.55 -34.63 -15.70
N GLY A 145 -11.70 -35.94 -15.54
CA GLY A 145 -13.00 -36.54 -15.17
C GLY A 145 -14.09 -36.16 -16.17
N LYS A 146 -15.16 -35.51 -15.67
CA LYS A 146 -16.27 -35.00 -16.49
C LYS A 146 -16.08 -33.55 -16.96
N PHE A 147 -15.11 -32.84 -16.39
CA PHE A 147 -14.87 -31.43 -16.69
C PHE A 147 -14.00 -31.27 -17.92
N VAL A 148 -14.38 -30.35 -18.80
CA VAL A 148 -13.65 -29.97 -20.02
C VAL A 148 -13.60 -28.46 -20.09
N ASP A 149 -12.41 -27.91 -20.33
CA ASP A 149 -12.24 -26.47 -20.49
C ASP A 149 -11.27 -26.09 -21.61
N LEU A 150 -11.44 -24.88 -22.15
CA LEU A 150 -10.54 -24.27 -23.12
C LEU A 150 -9.34 -23.67 -22.38
N CYS A 151 -8.15 -24.22 -22.63
CA CYS A 151 -6.92 -23.80 -21.96
C CYS A 151 -5.69 -24.08 -22.82
N ARG A 152 -4.60 -23.31 -22.64
CA ARG A 152 -3.32 -23.49 -23.34
C ARG A 152 -2.50 -24.67 -22.82
N GLY A 153 -2.66 -25.05 -21.55
CA GLY A 153 -1.98 -26.17 -20.89
C GLY A 153 -1.18 -25.76 -19.66
N GLY A 154 -0.32 -26.67 -19.17
CA GLY A 154 0.41 -26.50 -17.92
C GLY A 154 -0.40 -27.03 -16.73
N HIS A 155 -0.56 -28.34 -16.67
CA HIS A 155 -1.37 -29.01 -15.64
C HIS A 155 -0.54 -30.00 -14.83
N ALA A 156 -1.06 -30.33 -13.64
CA ALA A 156 -0.53 -31.36 -12.75
C ALA A 156 -0.56 -32.74 -13.45
N GLU A 157 0.48 -33.54 -13.25
CA GLU A 157 0.57 -34.89 -13.83
C GLU A 157 -0.33 -35.87 -13.07
N HIS A 158 -0.36 -35.72 -11.74
CA HIS A 158 -1.03 -36.59 -10.79
C HIS A 158 -1.99 -35.78 -9.92
N PRO A 159 -3.09 -35.23 -10.50
CA PRO A 159 -3.92 -34.25 -9.82
C PRO A 159 -4.47 -34.74 -8.49
N LYS A 160 -4.86 -36.01 -8.38
CA LYS A 160 -5.38 -36.60 -7.14
C LYS A 160 -4.36 -36.62 -6.02
N GLU A 161 -3.09 -36.85 -6.36
CA GLU A 161 -1.98 -36.88 -5.41
C GLU A 161 -1.51 -35.48 -5.05
N GLU A 162 -1.47 -34.57 -6.03
CA GLU A 162 -0.82 -33.26 -5.94
C GLU A 162 -1.76 -32.12 -5.54
N LEU A 163 -3.07 -32.21 -5.83
CA LEU A 163 -4.04 -31.16 -5.52
C LEU A 163 -4.73 -31.32 -4.17
N LYS A 164 -4.04 -31.89 -3.18
CA LYS A 164 -4.64 -32.21 -1.87
C LYS A 164 -4.78 -31.01 -0.94
N HIS A 165 -3.77 -30.12 -0.95
CA HIS A 165 -3.62 -29.07 0.05
C HIS A 165 -4.01 -27.72 -0.55
N PHE A 166 -5.31 -27.52 -0.77
CA PHE A 166 -5.87 -26.24 -1.20
C PHE A 166 -6.79 -25.63 -0.14
N LYS A 167 -6.97 -24.31 -0.24
CA LYS A 167 -7.95 -23.54 0.54
C LYS A 167 -8.55 -22.44 -0.33
N LEU A 168 -9.86 -22.26 -0.28
CA LEU A 168 -10.53 -21.09 -0.86
C LEU A 168 -10.44 -19.93 0.15
N LEU A 169 -10.12 -18.74 -0.35
CA LEU A 169 -9.71 -17.60 0.48
C LEU A 169 -10.80 -16.54 0.59
N SER A 170 -11.35 -16.09 -0.54
CA SER A 170 -12.30 -14.97 -0.58
C SER A 170 -13.14 -14.95 -1.86
N VAL A 171 -14.22 -14.16 -1.82
CA VAL A 171 -15.08 -13.87 -2.98
C VAL A 171 -15.01 -12.38 -3.29
N ALA A 172 -14.80 -12.02 -4.56
CA ALA A 172 -14.72 -10.64 -5.03
C ALA A 172 -15.57 -10.41 -6.30
N GLY A 173 -15.90 -9.15 -6.57
CA GLY A 173 -16.44 -8.74 -7.87
C GLY A 173 -15.32 -8.54 -8.89
N ALA A 174 -15.53 -8.97 -10.13
CA ALA A 174 -14.65 -8.68 -11.25
C ALA A 174 -15.47 -8.26 -12.46
N TYR A 175 -14.88 -7.50 -13.39
CA TYR A 175 -15.53 -7.17 -14.64
C TYR A 175 -14.88 -7.95 -15.79
N TRP A 176 -15.70 -8.43 -16.73
CA TRP A 176 -15.18 -9.09 -17.92
C TRP A 176 -14.19 -8.18 -18.67
N ARG A 177 -12.99 -8.70 -18.97
CA ARG A 177 -11.84 -7.95 -19.53
C ARG A 177 -11.41 -6.71 -18.71
N GLY A 178 -11.74 -6.65 -17.42
CA GLY A 178 -11.34 -5.55 -16.54
C GLY A 178 -12.01 -4.21 -16.85
N SER A 179 -13.10 -4.18 -17.64
CA SER A 179 -13.82 -2.95 -17.97
C SER A 179 -15.15 -2.89 -17.24
N GLU A 180 -15.37 -1.83 -16.45
CA GLU A 180 -16.63 -1.58 -15.72
C GLU A 180 -17.87 -1.48 -16.63
N LYS A 181 -17.67 -1.26 -17.94
CA LYS A 181 -18.74 -1.25 -18.95
C LYS A 181 -19.26 -2.65 -19.27
N ASN A 182 -18.50 -3.69 -18.92
CA ASN A 182 -18.85 -5.08 -19.18
C ASN A 182 -19.57 -5.70 -17.99
N LYS A 183 -20.10 -6.91 -18.19
CA LYS A 183 -20.82 -7.63 -17.16
C LYS A 183 -19.94 -7.92 -15.94
N MET A 184 -20.48 -7.65 -14.75
CA MET A 184 -19.88 -8.04 -13.48
C MET A 184 -19.96 -9.56 -13.28
N LEU A 185 -18.86 -10.13 -12.82
CA LEU A 185 -18.61 -11.54 -12.57
C LEU A 185 -18.29 -11.72 -11.08
N THR A 186 -18.49 -12.94 -10.59
CA THR A 186 -18.07 -13.36 -9.25
C THR A 186 -16.73 -14.07 -9.36
N ARG A 187 -15.69 -13.51 -8.75
CA ARG A 187 -14.35 -14.09 -8.65
C ARG A 187 -14.21 -14.84 -7.33
N ILE A 188 -13.75 -16.08 -7.39
CA ILE A 188 -13.39 -16.85 -6.20
C ILE A 188 -11.88 -17.04 -6.18
N TYR A 189 -11.23 -16.61 -5.09
CA TYR A 189 -9.80 -16.81 -4.86
C TYR A 189 -9.54 -18.09 -4.08
N GLY A 190 -8.46 -18.78 -4.41
CA GLY A 190 -7.95 -19.93 -3.68
C GLY A 190 -6.44 -20.00 -3.71
N THR A 191 -5.88 -20.84 -2.85
CA THR A 191 -4.45 -21.14 -2.81
C THR A 191 -4.23 -22.64 -2.74
N LEU A 192 -3.04 -23.07 -3.14
CA LEU A 192 -2.61 -24.45 -3.11
C LEU A 192 -1.09 -24.51 -2.93
N PHE A 193 -0.66 -25.42 -2.05
CA PHE A 193 0.73 -25.75 -1.82
C PHE A 193 0.97 -27.27 -1.94
N PRO A 194 2.20 -27.70 -2.28
CA PRO A 194 2.57 -29.12 -2.37
C PRO A 194 2.39 -29.89 -1.06
N THR A 195 2.55 -29.23 0.08
CA THR A 195 2.48 -29.85 1.42
C THR A 195 1.43 -29.20 2.32
N ARG A 196 1.02 -29.90 3.38
CA ARG A 196 0.09 -29.37 4.38
C ARG A 196 0.75 -28.26 5.20
N GLU A 197 2.01 -28.45 5.54
CA GLU A 197 2.82 -27.53 6.33
C GLU A 197 2.99 -26.19 5.62
N GLU A 198 3.33 -26.17 4.33
CA GLU A 198 3.42 -24.93 3.54
C GLU A 198 2.08 -24.20 3.43
N LEU A 199 0.97 -24.94 3.29
CA LEU A 199 -0.37 -24.35 3.29
C LEU A 199 -0.69 -23.71 4.63
N ASP A 200 -0.46 -24.42 5.73
CA ASP A 200 -0.75 -23.90 7.08
C ASP A 200 0.12 -22.67 7.40
N GLN A 201 1.41 -22.68 7.04
CA GLN A 201 2.29 -21.51 7.13
C GLN A 201 1.78 -20.32 6.31
N HIS A 202 1.30 -20.56 5.08
CA HIS A 202 0.75 -19.51 4.25
C HIS A 202 -0.54 -18.92 4.83
N LEU A 203 -1.43 -19.77 5.37
CA LEU A 203 -2.66 -19.32 6.02
C LEU A 203 -2.37 -18.53 7.30
N GLU A 204 -1.40 -18.95 8.11
CA GLU A 204 -0.94 -18.21 9.29
C GLU A 204 -0.35 -16.86 8.92
N ALA A 205 0.44 -16.79 7.83
CA ALA A 205 0.95 -15.54 7.29
C ALA A 205 -0.18 -14.61 6.82
N LEU A 206 -1.22 -15.13 6.17
CA LEU A 206 -2.39 -14.35 5.76
C LEU A 206 -3.20 -13.82 6.95
N GLU A 207 -3.36 -14.61 8.02
CA GLU A 207 -4.05 -14.14 9.22
C GLU A 207 -3.23 -13.09 9.98
N THR A 208 -1.91 -13.27 10.05
CA THR A 208 -0.98 -12.26 10.60
C THR A 208 -1.03 -10.97 9.78
N ALA A 209 -1.06 -11.07 8.46
CA ALA A 209 -1.22 -9.96 7.54
C ALA A 209 -2.51 -9.18 7.77
N LYS A 210 -3.66 -9.87 7.88
CA LYS A 210 -4.95 -9.25 8.19
C LYS A 210 -4.97 -8.58 9.56
N ALA A 211 -4.33 -9.19 10.56
CA ALA A 211 -4.21 -8.62 11.90
C ALA A 211 -3.34 -7.36 11.93
N ARG A 212 -2.39 -7.24 10.99
CA ARG A 212 -1.50 -6.08 10.83
C ARG A 212 -2.00 -5.04 9.82
N ASP A 213 -3.19 -5.21 9.23
CA ASP A 213 -3.73 -4.27 8.26
C ASP A 213 -3.95 -2.88 8.89
N HIS A 214 -3.30 -1.86 8.31
CA HIS A 214 -3.37 -0.49 8.81
C HIS A 214 -4.78 0.11 8.81
N ARG A 215 -5.68 -0.39 7.95
CA ARG A 215 -7.08 0.07 7.89
C ARG A 215 -7.84 -0.35 9.13
N LYS A 216 -7.65 -1.60 9.55
CA LYS A 216 -8.27 -2.16 10.74
C LYS A 216 -7.69 -1.51 12.00
N ILE A 217 -6.37 -1.53 12.13
CA ILE A 217 -5.68 -0.96 13.30
C ILE A 217 -5.91 0.55 13.39
N GLY A 218 -5.86 1.25 12.27
CA GLY A 218 -6.09 2.70 12.21
C GLY A 218 -7.47 3.11 12.69
N GLN A 219 -8.50 2.31 12.39
CA GLN A 219 -9.85 2.50 12.91
C GLN A 219 -9.94 2.15 14.41
N GLU A 220 -9.41 0.99 14.82
CA GLU A 220 -9.42 0.54 16.22
C GLU A 220 -8.72 1.54 17.16
N LEU A 221 -7.63 2.16 16.70
CA LEU A 221 -6.86 3.15 17.45
C LEU A 221 -7.34 4.60 17.23
N GLY A 222 -8.33 4.83 16.36
CA GLY A 222 -8.84 6.17 16.05
C GLY A 222 -7.80 7.11 15.46
N LEU A 223 -6.97 6.62 14.53
CA LEU A 223 -5.88 7.38 13.91
C LEU A 223 -6.37 8.22 12.72
N PHE A 224 -7.23 7.65 11.89
CA PHE A 224 -7.75 8.32 10.70
C PHE A 224 -9.13 7.78 10.32
N THR A 225 -9.81 8.53 9.45
CA THR A 225 -11.02 8.06 8.76
C THR A 225 -11.00 8.49 7.30
N ILE A 226 -11.70 7.73 6.45
CA ILE A 226 -11.90 8.06 5.04
C ILE A 226 -13.41 8.02 4.80
N ASN A 227 -14.03 9.19 4.73
CA ASN A 227 -15.45 9.31 4.39
C ASN A 227 -15.59 9.44 2.88
N SER A 228 -15.68 8.29 2.20
CA SER A 228 -15.74 8.25 0.73
C SER A 228 -16.98 8.90 0.13
N GLU A 229 -18.08 9.00 0.90
CA GLU A 229 -19.36 9.53 0.41
C GLU A 229 -19.39 11.06 0.46
N GLU A 230 -19.02 11.67 1.59
CA GLU A 230 -19.13 13.11 1.79
C GLU A 230 -17.85 13.88 1.43
N VAL A 231 -16.68 13.29 1.73
CA VAL A 231 -15.38 13.96 1.55
C VAL A 231 -14.74 13.53 0.24
N GLY A 232 -14.84 12.23 -0.08
CA GLY A 232 -14.38 11.64 -1.31
C GLY A 232 -13.35 10.52 -1.07
N PRO A 233 -13.31 9.51 -1.96
CA PRO A 233 -12.47 8.35 -1.76
C PRO A 233 -10.99 8.71 -1.90
N GLY A 234 -10.15 8.14 -1.02
CA GLY A 234 -8.72 8.39 -1.01
C GLY A 234 -8.32 9.78 -0.48
N LEU A 235 -9.24 10.48 0.20
CA LEU A 235 -8.96 11.72 0.92
C LEU A 235 -9.03 11.44 2.43
N VAL A 236 -7.86 11.42 3.05
CA VAL A 236 -7.70 11.00 4.45
C VAL A 236 -8.04 12.15 5.39
N ILE A 237 -8.87 11.86 6.39
CA ILE A 237 -9.04 12.74 7.55
C ILE A 237 -8.23 12.16 8.70
N TRP A 238 -7.17 12.88 9.08
CA TRP A 238 -6.37 12.57 10.26
C TRP A 238 -7.15 12.95 11.53
N LEU A 239 -7.38 11.97 12.39
CA LEU A 239 -7.99 12.16 13.71
C LEU A 239 -6.89 12.58 14.71
N PRO A 240 -7.22 13.12 15.90
CA PRO A 240 -6.23 13.71 16.80
C PRO A 240 -5.00 12.82 17.07
N LYS A 241 -5.20 11.52 17.29
CA LYS A 241 -4.10 10.56 17.51
C LYS A 241 -3.25 10.34 16.27
N GLY A 242 -3.85 10.25 15.07
CA GLY A 242 -3.09 10.15 13.83
C GLY A 242 -2.36 11.45 13.47
N THR A 243 -2.95 12.60 13.74
CA THR A 243 -2.31 13.91 13.54
C THR A 243 -1.05 14.04 14.39
N ILE A 244 -1.05 13.57 15.64
CA ILE A 244 0.17 13.55 16.47
C ILE A 244 1.28 12.73 15.82
N ILE A 245 0.97 11.53 15.32
CA ILE A 245 1.96 10.66 14.65
C ILE A 245 2.53 11.39 13.43
N LYS A 246 1.67 12.01 12.62
CA LYS A 246 2.06 12.79 11.45
C LYS A 246 2.95 13.97 11.83
N ASP A 247 2.58 14.74 12.85
CA ASP A 247 3.35 15.91 13.28
C ASP A 247 4.73 15.53 13.83
N GLU A 248 4.84 14.44 14.60
CA GLU A 248 6.12 13.94 15.10
C GLU A 248 7.02 13.42 13.98
N LEU A 249 6.44 12.72 12.99
CA LEU A 249 7.16 12.28 11.79
C LEU A 249 7.67 13.48 10.99
N GLU A 250 6.82 14.48 10.75
CA GLU A 250 7.19 15.70 10.04
C GLU A 250 8.25 16.50 10.79
N LYS A 251 8.12 16.62 12.12
CA LYS A 251 9.09 17.31 12.99
C LYS A 251 10.45 16.65 12.86
N PHE A 252 10.51 15.33 12.99
CA PHE A 252 11.76 14.57 12.83
C PHE A 252 12.38 14.74 11.44
N GLY A 253 11.56 14.69 10.38
CA GLY A 253 12.01 14.96 9.02
C GLY A 253 12.59 16.37 8.86
N LYS A 254 11.87 17.40 9.33
CA LYS A 254 12.31 18.82 9.28
C LYS A 254 13.61 19.05 10.05
N GLU A 255 13.76 18.45 11.23
CA GLU A 255 14.98 18.57 12.04
C GLU A 255 16.19 17.93 11.35
N THR A 256 16.01 16.76 10.76
CA THR A 256 17.05 16.06 9.99
C THR A 256 17.43 16.85 8.74
N GLU A 257 16.44 17.33 7.99
CA GLU A 257 16.64 18.20 6.83
C GLU A 257 17.43 19.47 7.16
N LYS A 258 17.11 20.11 8.29
CA LYS A 258 17.81 21.31 8.76
C LYS A 258 19.28 21.04 9.06
N LYS A 259 19.61 19.90 9.70
CA LYS A 259 20.99 19.50 9.99
C LYS A 259 21.79 19.24 8.71
N GLU A 260 21.14 18.74 7.67
CA GLU A 260 21.73 18.46 6.35
C GLU A 260 21.71 19.67 5.39
N GLY A 261 21.36 20.86 5.90
CA GLY A 261 21.41 22.11 5.13
C GLY A 261 20.31 22.26 4.08
N TYR A 262 19.15 21.62 4.26
CA TYR A 262 17.98 21.88 3.42
C TYR A 262 17.31 23.19 3.79
N LEU A 263 16.88 23.91 2.76
CA LEU A 263 16.19 25.19 2.84
C LEU A 263 14.69 24.96 2.63
N ARG A 264 13.90 25.24 3.66
CA ARG A 264 12.46 25.02 3.63
C ARG A 264 11.77 26.13 2.84
N ILE A 265 10.91 25.72 1.90
CA ILE A 265 10.04 26.62 1.15
C ILE A 265 8.56 26.19 1.34
N SER A 266 7.64 27.04 0.91
CA SER A 266 6.20 26.74 0.88
C SER A 266 5.64 27.16 -0.48
N THR A 267 4.87 26.28 -1.11
CA THR A 267 4.37 26.48 -2.47
C THR A 267 2.85 26.28 -2.55
N PRO A 268 2.14 27.02 -3.43
CA PRO A 268 0.71 26.86 -3.63
C PRO A 268 0.29 25.43 -4.01
N HIS A 269 -0.98 25.09 -3.79
CA HIS A 269 -1.57 23.79 -4.21
C HIS A 269 -2.11 23.80 -5.64
N ILE A 270 -2.35 24.99 -6.20
CA ILE A 270 -2.89 25.17 -7.55
C ILE A 270 -1.96 26.06 -8.38
N ALA A 271 -1.91 25.80 -9.68
CA ALA A 271 -1.20 26.65 -10.62
C ALA A 271 -1.86 26.66 -12.00
N ARG A 272 -1.54 27.70 -12.78
CA ARG A 272 -2.02 27.83 -14.16
C ARG A 272 -1.49 26.72 -15.05
N GLU A 273 -2.28 26.34 -16.05
CA GLU A 273 -1.96 25.35 -17.09
C GLU A 273 -0.52 25.49 -17.62
N LYS A 274 -0.10 26.73 -17.90
CA LYS A 274 1.24 27.05 -18.43
C LYS A 274 2.37 26.38 -17.63
N LEU A 275 2.27 26.36 -16.30
CA LEU A 275 3.31 25.75 -15.46
C LEU A 275 3.44 24.24 -15.74
N PHE A 276 2.31 23.55 -15.82
CA PHE A 276 2.26 22.10 -16.04
C PHE A 276 2.58 21.74 -17.48
N THR A 277 2.21 22.56 -18.45
CA THR A 277 2.64 22.42 -19.85
C THR A 277 4.15 22.59 -20.00
N THR A 278 4.74 23.65 -19.42
CA THR A 278 6.20 23.86 -19.43
C THR A 278 6.96 22.71 -18.77
N SER A 279 6.42 22.19 -17.67
CA SER A 279 7.06 21.08 -16.96
C SER A 279 7.00 19.72 -17.64
N GLY A 280 6.05 19.53 -18.57
CA GLY A 280 5.75 18.24 -19.20
C GLY A 280 4.68 17.42 -18.47
N HIS A 281 4.17 17.85 -17.31
CA HIS A 281 3.15 17.09 -16.58
C HIS A 281 1.82 17.02 -17.35
N LEU A 282 1.37 18.07 -18.03
CA LEU A 282 0.16 17.95 -18.86
C LEU A 282 0.39 17.03 -20.08
N PRO A 283 1.46 17.17 -20.87
CA PRO A 283 1.73 16.26 -21.98
C PRO A 283 1.85 14.77 -21.59
N TYR A 284 2.50 14.46 -20.46
CA TYR A 284 2.86 13.07 -20.12
C TYR A 284 2.07 12.48 -18.95
N TYR A 285 1.37 13.30 -18.16
CA TYR A 285 0.77 12.91 -16.87
C TYR A 285 -0.68 13.42 -16.68
N ALA A 286 -1.31 14.01 -17.72
CA ALA A 286 -2.67 14.57 -17.61
C ALA A 286 -3.73 13.56 -17.18
N ALA A 287 -3.60 12.28 -17.55
CA ALA A 287 -4.55 11.23 -17.16
C ALA A 287 -4.61 11.02 -15.64
N ASP A 288 -3.50 11.29 -14.94
CA ASP A 288 -3.37 11.14 -13.49
C ASP A 288 -3.53 12.48 -12.73
N MET A 289 -3.91 13.56 -13.43
CA MET A 289 -4.17 14.88 -12.85
C MET A 289 -5.67 15.08 -12.63
N PHE A 290 -6.02 15.79 -11.55
CA PHE A 290 -7.41 16.24 -11.38
C PHE A 290 -7.81 17.20 -12.52
N PRO A 291 -9.09 17.19 -12.94
CA PRO A 291 -9.58 18.08 -13.98
C PRO A 291 -9.29 19.56 -13.69
N PRO A 292 -9.16 20.41 -14.74
CA PRO A 292 -8.92 21.84 -14.55
C PRO A 292 -10.10 22.54 -13.88
N MET A 293 -9.78 23.47 -13.00
CA MET A 293 -10.68 24.54 -12.55
C MET A 293 -10.66 25.66 -13.59
N LYS A 294 -11.83 25.99 -14.13
CA LYS A 294 -11.98 27.05 -15.14
C LYS A 294 -12.04 28.42 -14.46
N SER A 295 -11.24 29.37 -14.96
CA SER A 295 -11.23 30.78 -14.55
C SER A 295 -11.14 31.69 -15.78
N GLU A 296 -11.51 32.97 -15.63
CA GLU A 296 -11.49 33.96 -16.73
C GLU A 296 -10.08 34.19 -17.30
N ASP A 297 -9.05 34.05 -16.46
CA ASP A 297 -7.64 34.28 -16.77
C ASP A 297 -6.86 32.99 -17.11
N GLY A 298 -7.57 31.88 -17.32
CA GLY A 298 -7.06 30.60 -17.78
C GLY A 298 -7.39 29.43 -16.85
N ASP A 299 -7.02 28.23 -17.27
CA ASP A 299 -7.24 27.00 -16.51
C ASP A 299 -6.21 26.87 -15.36
N TYR A 300 -6.71 26.45 -14.20
CA TYR A 300 -5.91 26.10 -13.03
C TYR A 300 -6.01 24.61 -12.73
N TYR A 301 -4.92 24.02 -12.29
CA TYR A 301 -4.86 22.61 -11.91
C TYR A 301 -4.36 22.47 -10.48
N LEU A 302 -4.88 21.48 -9.76
CA LEU A 302 -4.24 20.98 -8.55
C LEU A 302 -2.88 20.38 -8.94
N LYS A 303 -1.84 20.65 -8.14
CA LYS A 303 -0.50 20.14 -8.43
C LYS A 303 -0.44 18.61 -8.18
N PRO A 304 0.00 17.80 -9.17
CA PRO A 304 0.25 16.37 -8.95
C PRO A 304 1.62 16.08 -8.32
N MET A 305 2.52 17.08 -8.36
CA MET A 305 3.90 17.04 -7.87
C MET A 305 4.36 18.46 -7.50
N ASN A 306 5.31 18.60 -6.57
CA ASN A 306 5.82 19.92 -6.15
C ASN A 306 6.89 20.49 -7.09
N CYS A 307 7.55 19.63 -7.88
CA CYS A 307 8.74 19.96 -8.69
C CYS A 307 8.61 21.28 -9.48
N PRO A 308 7.54 21.52 -10.25
CA PRO A 308 7.40 22.75 -11.03
C PRO A 308 7.47 24.02 -10.18
N HIS A 309 6.91 24.00 -8.98
CA HIS A 309 6.91 25.15 -8.07
C HIS A 309 8.30 25.39 -7.49
N MET A 310 9.03 24.33 -7.13
CA MET A 310 10.40 24.44 -6.64
C MET A 310 11.34 25.00 -7.72
N TYR A 311 11.09 24.71 -8.99
CA TYR A 311 11.84 25.31 -10.10
C TYR A 311 11.58 26.80 -10.24
N ILE A 312 10.34 27.25 -10.02
CA ILE A 312 10.03 28.69 -9.99
C ILE A 312 10.71 29.36 -8.80
N ALA A 313 10.73 28.72 -7.63
CA ALA A 313 11.46 29.22 -6.46
C ALA A 313 12.96 29.35 -6.74
N TYR A 314 13.58 28.37 -7.39
CA TYR A 314 14.98 28.46 -7.83
C TYR A 314 15.17 29.62 -8.81
N LYS A 315 14.32 29.72 -9.83
CA LYS A 315 14.41 30.75 -10.87
C LYS A 315 14.18 32.18 -10.34
N ALA A 316 13.59 32.34 -9.16
CA ALA A 316 13.36 33.65 -8.56
C ALA A 316 14.65 34.37 -8.16
N GLN A 317 15.78 33.67 -8.08
CA GLN A 317 17.08 34.22 -7.69
C GLN A 317 18.17 33.88 -8.70
N LEU A 318 19.23 34.69 -8.73
CA LEU A 318 20.45 34.37 -9.46
C LEU A 318 21.34 33.49 -8.58
N HIS A 319 21.91 32.43 -9.17
CA HIS A 319 22.74 31.47 -8.46
C HIS A 319 24.15 31.41 -9.01
N SER A 320 25.13 31.22 -8.13
CA SER A 320 26.53 30.96 -8.47
C SER A 320 26.89 29.50 -8.27
N HIS A 321 27.86 28.97 -9.03
CA HIS A 321 28.42 27.64 -8.79
C HIS A 321 28.92 27.43 -7.35
N ARG A 322 29.25 28.50 -6.61
CA ARG A 322 29.71 28.46 -5.22
C ARG A 322 28.62 28.11 -4.22
N GLU A 323 27.36 28.37 -4.56
CA GLU A 323 26.20 28.12 -3.71
C GLU A 323 25.66 26.71 -3.88
N LEU A 324 26.01 26.05 -5.00
CA LEU A 324 25.61 24.68 -5.25
C LEU A 324 26.41 23.70 -4.37
N PRO A 325 25.76 22.69 -3.77
CA PRO A 325 24.37 22.29 -3.99
C PRO A 325 23.35 23.09 -3.16
N ILE A 326 22.26 23.53 -3.78
CA ILE A 326 21.10 24.16 -3.13
C ILE A 326 20.00 23.11 -2.97
N ARG A 327 19.46 22.97 -1.76
CA ARG A 327 18.50 21.91 -1.43
C ARG A 327 17.18 22.50 -0.95
N PHE A 328 16.19 22.67 -1.83
CA PHE A 328 14.86 23.09 -1.39
C PHE A 328 14.04 21.91 -0.91
N ALA A 329 13.39 22.05 0.25
CA ALA A 329 12.53 21.02 0.83
C ALA A 329 11.16 21.58 1.22
N GLU A 330 10.13 20.76 1.10
CA GLU A 330 8.75 21.07 1.49
C GLU A 330 8.05 19.79 1.94
N PHE A 331 7.23 19.88 3.00
CA PHE A 331 6.19 18.88 3.23
C PHE A 331 5.00 19.27 2.35
N GLY A 332 5.11 18.98 1.05
CA GLY A 332 4.27 19.57 0.01
C GLY A 332 3.08 18.67 -0.31
N SER A 333 1.86 19.18 -0.14
CA SER A 333 0.64 18.40 -0.46
C SER A 333 0.29 18.45 -1.94
N VAL A 334 0.13 17.27 -2.53
CA VAL A 334 -0.14 17.04 -3.95
C VAL A 334 -1.38 16.17 -4.14
N TYR A 335 -1.95 16.20 -5.34
CA TYR A 335 -3.20 15.52 -5.65
C TYR A 335 -3.10 14.74 -6.96
N ARG A 336 -3.44 13.45 -6.92
CA ARG A 336 -3.42 12.55 -8.08
C ARG A 336 -4.79 11.93 -8.30
N TYR A 337 -5.21 11.90 -9.56
CA TYR A 337 -6.50 11.37 -9.98
C TYR A 337 -6.44 9.84 -10.12
N GLU A 338 -6.12 9.18 -9.01
CA GLU A 338 -6.03 7.71 -8.94
C GLU A 338 -7.42 7.09 -9.16
N ASP A 339 -7.46 6.01 -9.95
CA ASP A 339 -8.66 5.21 -10.18
C ASP A 339 -9.24 4.72 -8.85
N SER A 340 -10.55 4.88 -8.66
CA SER A 340 -11.24 4.55 -7.40
C SER A 340 -11.01 3.10 -6.96
N GLY A 341 -10.99 2.15 -7.90
CA GLY A 341 -10.74 0.73 -7.63
C GLY A 341 -9.30 0.40 -7.22
N THR A 342 -8.36 1.35 -7.33
CA THR A 342 -6.95 1.15 -6.95
C THR A 342 -6.61 1.71 -5.57
N LEU A 343 -7.48 2.56 -5.01
CA LEU A 343 -7.29 3.19 -3.71
C LEU A 343 -7.23 2.16 -2.59
N MET A 344 -6.36 2.38 -1.62
CA MET A 344 -6.09 1.40 -0.57
C MET A 344 -5.66 2.07 0.73
N GLY A 345 -6.65 2.37 1.59
CA GLY A 345 -6.42 2.95 2.91
C GLY A 345 -5.50 4.17 2.84
N LEU A 346 -4.37 4.11 3.54
CA LEU A 346 -3.32 5.13 3.50
C LEU A 346 -2.22 4.87 2.46
N LEU A 347 -2.09 3.62 1.98
CA LEU A 347 -0.99 3.21 1.08
C LEU A 347 -1.17 3.74 -0.36
N ARG A 348 -2.42 3.95 -0.81
CA ARG A 348 -2.74 4.57 -2.10
C ARG A 348 -3.95 5.50 -1.97
N VAL A 349 -3.68 6.80 -2.06
CA VAL A 349 -4.61 7.91 -1.78
C VAL A 349 -4.59 8.92 -2.93
N ARG A 350 -5.59 9.82 -2.99
CA ARG A 350 -5.67 10.90 -3.99
C ARG A 350 -5.03 12.19 -3.51
N GLY A 351 -5.16 12.52 -2.23
CA GLY A 351 -4.49 13.64 -1.58
C GLY A 351 -3.39 13.12 -0.68
N MET A 352 -2.17 13.64 -0.83
CA MET A 352 -1.02 13.19 -0.04
C MET A 352 -0.05 14.33 0.24
N THR A 353 0.66 14.26 1.36
CA THR A 353 1.72 15.21 1.72
C THR A 353 3.05 14.49 1.69
N GLN A 354 4.02 15.01 0.93
CA GLN A 354 5.30 14.33 0.71
C GLN A 354 6.44 15.04 1.42
N ASN A 355 7.39 14.29 2.00
CA ASN A 355 8.68 14.80 2.46
C ASN A 355 9.59 15.12 1.24
N ASP A 356 9.13 16.02 0.38
CA ASP A 356 9.67 16.24 -0.94
C ASP A 356 10.80 17.29 -0.92
N ALA A 357 11.83 17.06 -1.73
CA ALA A 357 12.90 18.01 -1.91
C ALA A 357 13.55 17.92 -3.28
N HIS A 358 14.04 19.06 -3.74
CA HIS A 358 14.73 19.23 -5.01
C HIS A 358 16.10 19.83 -4.75
N ILE A 359 17.14 19.06 -5.07
CA ILE A 359 18.54 19.44 -4.92
C ILE A 359 19.07 19.87 -6.28
N PHE A 360 19.46 21.13 -6.38
CA PHE A 360 20.12 21.70 -7.55
C PHE A 360 21.61 21.58 -7.32
N CYS A 361 22.31 20.86 -8.19
CA CYS A 361 23.74 20.62 -8.05
C CYS A 361 24.44 20.67 -9.40
N THR A 362 25.77 20.75 -9.36
CA THR A 362 26.58 20.53 -10.55
C THR A 362 26.61 19.04 -10.90
N GLU A 363 27.06 18.73 -12.12
CA GLU A 363 27.18 17.34 -12.57
C GLU A 363 28.18 16.53 -11.72
N ASP A 364 29.30 17.14 -11.34
CA ASP A 364 30.34 16.52 -10.51
C ASP A 364 29.88 16.27 -9.06
N GLN A 365 28.93 17.06 -8.56
CA GLN A 365 28.31 16.89 -7.25
C GLN A 365 27.22 15.81 -7.23
N ALA A 366 26.64 15.45 -8.40
CA ALA A 366 25.41 14.66 -8.46
C ALA A 366 25.52 13.29 -7.78
N VAL A 367 26.64 12.56 -7.94
CA VAL A 367 26.76 11.24 -7.29
C VAL A 367 26.94 11.37 -5.77
N GLU A 368 27.65 12.40 -5.28
CA GLU A 368 27.79 12.63 -3.84
C GLU A 368 26.42 12.95 -3.20
N GLU A 369 25.62 13.81 -3.84
CA GLU A 369 24.30 14.18 -3.35
C GLU A 369 23.32 13.00 -3.39
N LEU A 370 23.34 12.17 -4.45
CA LEU A 370 22.56 10.93 -4.49
C LEU A 370 22.93 9.98 -3.33
N VAL A 371 24.23 9.83 -3.04
CA VAL A 371 24.72 8.99 -1.94
C VAL A 371 24.28 9.54 -0.57
N LYS A 372 24.35 10.86 -0.36
CA LYS A 372 23.84 11.50 0.88
C LYS A 372 22.36 11.21 1.09
N VAL A 373 21.56 11.31 0.02
CA VAL A 373 20.13 10.98 0.07
C VAL A 373 19.92 9.49 0.38
N MET A 374 20.70 8.57 -0.20
CA MET A 374 20.61 7.13 0.15
C MET A 374 20.95 6.86 1.61
N LYS A 375 21.96 7.54 2.17
CA LYS A 375 22.30 7.43 3.60
C LYS A 375 21.19 7.97 4.49
N MET A 376 20.51 9.05 4.07
CA MET A 376 19.34 9.57 4.76
C MET A 376 18.17 8.56 4.78
N HIS A 377 17.96 7.81 3.70
CA HIS A 377 16.98 6.72 3.68
C HIS A 377 17.33 5.65 4.71
N ALA A 378 18.58 5.13 4.67
CA ALA A 378 19.05 4.12 5.62
C ALA A 378 18.90 4.61 7.07
N TYR A 379 19.29 5.85 7.36
CA TYR A 379 19.13 6.46 8.68
C TYR A 379 17.68 6.44 9.18
N TYR A 380 16.72 6.84 8.34
CA TYR A 380 15.32 6.78 8.72
C TYR A 380 14.84 5.35 8.91
N TYR A 381 15.19 4.45 8.00
CA TYR A 381 14.74 3.08 8.04
C TYR A 381 15.27 2.34 9.28
N ASP A 382 16.52 2.57 9.67
CA ASP A 382 17.07 2.02 10.92
C ASP A 382 16.33 2.55 12.15
N ILE A 383 15.99 3.84 12.19
CA ILE A 383 15.22 4.43 13.31
C ILE A 383 13.81 3.83 13.42
N PHE A 384 13.20 3.47 12.28
CA PHE A 384 11.88 2.86 12.24
C PHE A 384 11.90 1.32 12.25
N ASP A 385 13.06 0.68 12.40
CA ASP A 385 13.21 -0.78 12.33
C ASP A 385 12.68 -1.37 11.00
N LEU A 386 12.89 -0.65 9.90
CA LEU A 386 12.41 -0.99 8.55
C LEU A 386 13.53 -1.66 7.74
N HIS A 387 13.68 -2.98 7.89
CA HIS A 387 14.79 -3.73 7.27
C HIS A 387 14.40 -4.56 6.03
N ASP A 388 13.13 -4.92 5.87
CA ASP A 388 12.65 -5.72 4.73
C ASP A 388 12.26 -4.83 3.55
N TYR A 389 13.27 -4.32 2.85
CA TYR A 389 13.10 -3.56 1.62
C TYR A 389 14.17 -3.92 0.60
N TYR A 390 13.88 -3.61 -0.66
CA TYR A 390 14.86 -3.69 -1.73
C TYR A 390 14.83 -2.43 -2.58
N ILE A 391 15.95 -2.15 -3.24
CA ILE A 391 16.11 -0.94 -4.05
C ILE A 391 16.02 -1.33 -5.53
N GLU A 392 15.11 -0.69 -6.25
CA GLU A 392 15.00 -0.82 -7.70
C GLU A 392 15.70 0.35 -8.37
N LEU A 393 16.55 0.07 -9.35
CA LEU A 393 17.01 1.06 -10.32
C LEU A 393 16.09 1.03 -11.53
N ALA A 394 15.18 1.98 -11.59
CA ALA A 394 14.18 2.10 -12.63
C ALA A 394 14.77 2.73 -13.91
N LEU A 395 14.71 1.97 -15.00
CA LEU A 395 15.28 2.29 -16.32
C LEU A 395 14.19 2.59 -17.36
N PRO A 396 14.49 3.36 -18.41
CA PRO A 396 13.53 3.63 -19.48
C PRO A 396 13.34 2.41 -20.40
N ASP A 397 12.15 2.27 -20.97
CA ASP A 397 11.83 1.30 -22.02
C ASP A 397 11.55 2.00 -23.35
N PHE A 398 12.61 2.31 -24.09
CA PHE A 398 12.48 2.94 -25.42
C PHE A 398 11.92 2.00 -26.50
N VAL A 399 11.84 0.69 -26.22
CA VAL A 399 11.36 -0.29 -27.19
C VAL A 399 9.84 -0.36 -27.16
N ASN A 400 9.27 -0.56 -25.97
CA ASN A 400 7.83 -0.75 -25.82
C ASN A 400 7.08 0.53 -25.46
N LYS A 401 7.76 1.56 -24.94
CA LYS A 401 7.16 2.82 -24.47
C LYS A 401 7.96 4.07 -24.89
N PRO A 402 8.32 4.24 -26.17
CA PRO A 402 9.16 5.36 -26.61
C PRO A 402 8.57 6.74 -26.27
N ASP A 403 7.25 6.89 -26.36
CA ASP A 403 6.56 8.18 -26.14
C ASP A 403 6.43 8.57 -24.67
N LYS A 404 6.77 7.68 -23.73
CA LYS A 404 6.72 7.96 -22.27
C LYS A 404 7.86 8.86 -21.82
N TYR A 405 8.99 8.90 -22.54
CA TYR A 405 10.24 9.47 -22.05
C TYR A 405 10.67 10.68 -22.86
N LEU A 406 11.46 11.57 -22.24
CA LEU A 406 12.14 12.64 -22.97
C LEU A 406 13.07 12.05 -24.03
N ASN A 407 12.97 12.56 -25.26
CA ASN A 407 13.79 12.16 -26.39
C ASN A 407 15.20 12.80 -26.33
N ASP A 408 16.03 12.32 -25.40
CA ASP A 408 17.45 12.68 -25.27
C ASP A 408 18.30 11.45 -24.86
N PRO A 409 18.54 10.49 -25.77
CA PRO A 409 19.25 9.25 -25.45
C PRO A 409 20.65 9.45 -24.83
N PRO A 410 21.48 10.43 -25.27
CA PRO A 410 22.75 10.71 -24.62
C PRO A 410 22.61 11.12 -23.15
N ALA A 411 21.64 11.98 -22.83
CA ALA A 411 21.40 12.39 -21.45
C ALA A 411 20.92 11.24 -20.57
N TRP A 412 20.06 10.36 -21.09
CA TRP A 412 19.63 9.13 -20.40
C TRP A 412 20.80 8.22 -20.05
N LYS A 413 21.67 7.92 -21.02
CA LYS A 413 22.86 7.07 -20.81
C LYS A 413 23.76 7.66 -19.71
N LYS A 414 23.90 8.98 -19.70
CA LYS A 414 24.68 9.71 -18.70
C LYS A 414 24.05 9.65 -17.31
N ALA A 415 22.74 9.92 -17.20
CA ALA A 415 22.00 9.87 -15.95
C ALA A 415 22.04 8.45 -15.33
N ILE A 416 21.82 7.41 -16.13
CA ILE A 416 21.90 6.01 -15.67
C ILE A 416 23.31 5.69 -15.16
N SER A 417 24.36 6.17 -15.83
CA SER A 417 25.75 6.01 -15.38
C SER A 417 25.99 6.70 -14.02
N VAL A 418 25.44 7.90 -13.82
CA VAL A 418 25.52 8.61 -12.53
C VAL A 418 24.83 7.81 -11.42
N LEU A 419 23.63 7.30 -11.65
CA LEU A 419 22.92 6.47 -10.66
C LEU A 419 23.71 5.20 -10.34
N ARG A 420 24.17 4.44 -11.33
CA ARG A 420 24.99 3.23 -11.10
C ARG A 420 26.25 3.52 -10.29
N LYS A 421 26.92 4.65 -10.54
CA LYS A 421 28.07 5.10 -9.74
C LYS A 421 27.67 5.41 -8.29
N ALA A 422 26.54 6.10 -8.08
CA ALA A 422 26.01 6.39 -6.76
C ALA A 422 25.68 5.11 -5.98
N ALA A 423 25.00 4.14 -6.59
CA ALA A 423 24.70 2.85 -5.97
C ALA A 423 25.98 2.11 -5.54
N LYS A 424 27.00 2.07 -6.42
CA LYS A 424 28.31 1.49 -6.09
C LYS A 424 29.01 2.23 -4.95
N ALA A 425 28.99 3.55 -4.96
CA ALA A 425 29.62 4.39 -3.94
C ALA A 425 28.92 4.32 -2.57
N ALA A 426 27.61 4.08 -2.56
CA ALA A 426 26.82 3.82 -1.35
C ALA A 426 26.92 2.37 -0.87
N SER A 427 27.57 1.47 -1.65
CA SER A 427 27.64 0.04 -1.36
C SER A 427 26.27 -0.63 -1.17
N VAL A 428 25.28 -0.20 -1.97
CA VAL A 428 23.93 -0.77 -1.96
C VAL A 428 23.70 -1.67 -3.17
N GLU A 429 23.04 -2.80 -2.95
CA GLU A 429 22.56 -3.65 -4.03
C GLU A 429 21.27 -3.09 -4.62
N VAL A 430 21.17 -3.11 -5.96
CA VAL A 430 20.01 -2.61 -6.68
C VAL A 430 19.56 -3.60 -7.73
N THR A 431 18.25 -3.74 -7.90
CA THR A 431 17.64 -4.55 -8.96
C THR A 431 17.25 -3.63 -10.12
N GLU A 432 17.80 -3.84 -11.31
CA GLU A 432 17.45 -3.03 -12.48
C GLU A 432 16.08 -3.46 -13.04
N LYS A 433 15.19 -2.48 -13.28
CA LYS A 433 13.83 -2.70 -13.82
C LYS A 433 13.57 -1.78 -15.02
N THR A 434 13.38 -2.37 -16.19
CA THR A 434 13.08 -1.64 -17.43
C THR A 434 11.59 -1.25 -17.49
N GLY A 435 11.29 0.00 -17.84
CA GLY A 435 9.92 0.51 -18.04
C GLY A 435 9.39 1.37 -16.88
N GLU A 436 10.06 1.34 -15.73
CA GLU A 436 9.61 1.96 -14.48
C GLU A 436 10.17 3.36 -14.23
N ALA A 437 11.08 3.85 -15.07
CA ALA A 437 11.61 5.21 -14.94
C ALA A 437 10.52 6.29 -15.05
N ALA A 438 10.77 7.45 -14.45
CA ALA A 438 9.97 8.65 -14.66
C ALA A 438 10.17 9.16 -16.10
N PHE A 439 9.24 9.98 -16.61
CA PHE A 439 9.37 10.51 -17.99
C PHE A 439 10.63 11.37 -18.18
N TYR A 440 11.14 11.99 -17.12
CA TYR A 440 12.25 12.93 -17.12
C TYR A 440 13.61 12.36 -16.66
N GLY A 441 13.66 11.11 -16.18
CA GLY A 441 14.92 10.52 -15.75
C GLY A 441 14.81 9.20 -14.99
N PRO A 442 15.95 8.51 -14.78
CA PRO A 442 16.01 7.27 -14.02
C PRO A 442 15.92 7.56 -12.51
N LYS A 443 15.53 6.56 -11.73
CA LYS A 443 15.32 6.69 -10.29
C LYS A 443 15.67 5.44 -9.51
N PHE A 444 16.03 5.63 -8.25
CA PHE A 444 15.95 4.60 -7.23
C PHE A 444 14.58 4.65 -6.57
N ASP A 445 13.89 3.52 -6.55
CA ASP A 445 12.68 3.32 -5.75
C ASP A 445 12.98 2.33 -4.63
N PHE A 446 12.60 2.67 -3.40
CA PHE A 446 12.76 1.80 -2.24
C PHE A 446 11.42 1.13 -2.00
N ASN A 447 11.38 -0.18 -2.24
CA ASN A 447 10.14 -0.95 -2.26
C ASN A 447 9.99 -1.77 -0.99
N PHE A 448 8.81 -1.69 -0.40
CA PHE A 448 8.41 -2.43 0.79
C PHE A 448 7.23 -3.33 0.47
N LYS A 449 7.18 -4.49 1.13
CA LYS A 449 5.99 -5.33 1.15
C LYS A 449 5.07 -4.87 2.27
N SER A 450 3.83 -4.54 1.93
CA SER A 450 2.78 -4.33 2.93
C SER A 450 2.47 -5.63 3.67
N ALA A 451 1.76 -5.54 4.80
CA ALA A 451 1.25 -6.71 5.53
C ALA A 451 0.48 -7.64 4.60
N THR A 452 -0.28 -7.10 3.64
CA THR A 452 -1.05 -7.87 2.65
C THR A 452 -0.19 -8.54 1.55
N GLY A 453 1.13 -8.39 1.59
CA GLY A 453 2.09 -8.94 0.63
C GLY A 453 2.27 -8.10 -0.64
N ARG A 454 1.43 -7.07 -0.86
CA ARG A 454 1.56 -6.17 -2.02
C ARG A 454 2.74 -5.22 -1.84
N GLU A 455 3.52 -5.07 -2.89
CA GLU A 455 4.69 -4.18 -2.94
C GLU A 455 4.30 -2.74 -3.28
N PHE A 456 4.92 -1.78 -2.59
CA PHE A 456 4.84 -0.37 -2.94
C PHE A 456 6.20 0.31 -2.79
N GLY A 457 6.51 1.21 -3.72
CA GLY A 457 7.59 2.18 -3.54
C GLY A 457 7.23 3.14 -2.40
N ALA A 458 7.89 3.01 -1.25
CA ALA A 458 7.68 3.90 -0.12
C ALA A 458 8.33 5.26 -0.37
N SER A 459 9.54 5.26 -0.94
CA SER A 459 10.37 6.44 -1.11
C SER A 459 11.11 6.40 -2.45
N THR A 460 11.74 7.52 -2.81
CA THR A 460 12.39 7.65 -4.12
C THR A 460 13.59 8.62 -4.08
N ASN A 461 14.54 8.38 -4.97
CA ASN A 461 15.70 9.24 -5.21
C ASN A 461 16.03 9.25 -6.71
N GLN A 462 15.77 10.38 -7.38
CA GLN A 462 15.67 10.47 -8.84
C GLN A 462 16.58 11.56 -9.39
N LEU A 463 17.09 11.37 -10.60
CA LEU A 463 17.86 12.40 -11.29
C LEU A 463 17.09 12.93 -12.50
N ASP A 464 16.62 14.18 -12.43
CA ASP A 464 16.03 14.91 -13.56
C ASP A 464 17.13 15.72 -14.27
N PHE A 465 17.46 15.30 -15.48
CA PHE A 465 18.41 15.99 -16.36
C PHE A 465 17.73 16.95 -17.36
N GLY A 466 16.40 16.92 -17.44
CA GLY A 466 15.61 17.70 -18.39
C GLY A 466 15.01 18.98 -17.81
N ALA A 467 14.70 19.03 -16.50
CA ALA A 467 14.04 20.18 -15.86
C ALA A 467 14.81 21.48 -16.08
N GLY A 468 16.13 21.44 -15.95
CA GLY A 468 16.98 22.61 -16.14
C GLY A 468 16.80 23.26 -17.53
N LYS A 469 16.76 22.45 -18.59
CA LYS A 469 16.49 22.93 -19.96
C LYS A 469 15.05 23.45 -20.10
N ARG A 470 14.05 22.69 -19.62
CA ARG A 470 12.61 23.05 -19.77
C ARG A 470 12.26 24.37 -19.09
N PHE A 471 12.82 24.62 -17.91
CA PHE A 471 12.52 25.82 -17.12
C PHE A 471 13.52 26.97 -17.31
N ASN A 472 14.58 26.73 -18.10
CA ASN A 472 15.73 27.63 -18.22
C ASN A 472 16.33 27.95 -16.84
N LEU A 473 16.61 26.91 -16.07
CA LEU A 473 17.30 27.02 -14.78
C LEU A 473 18.79 27.16 -15.05
N THR A 474 19.40 28.19 -14.47
CA THR A 474 20.82 28.49 -14.71
C THR A 474 21.56 28.86 -13.44
N TYR A 475 22.87 28.61 -13.42
CA TYR A 475 23.80 29.18 -12.45
C TYR A 475 25.03 29.74 -13.18
N ALA A 476 25.72 30.71 -12.57
CA ALA A 476 26.94 31.29 -13.10
C ALA A 476 28.13 30.34 -12.91
N ASP A 477 28.94 30.16 -13.96
CA ASP A 477 30.14 29.33 -13.93
C ASP A 477 31.27 29.90 -13.05
N LYS A 478 32.42 29.22 -13.03
CA LYS A 478 33.58 29.61 -12.21
C LYS A 478 34.18 30.96 -12.63
N ASP A 479 34.07 31.28 -13.90
CA ASP A 479 34.67 32.46 -14.52
C ASP A 479 33.69 33.65 -14.54
N GLY A 480 32.43 33.44 -14.15
CA GLY A 480 31.37 34.45 -14.08
C GLY A 480 30.85 34.89 -15.45
N GLN A 481 31.24 34.20 -16.53
CA GLN A 481 30.97 34.61 -17.91
C GLN A 481 29.92 33.72 -18.61
N GLY A 482 29.69 32.49 -18.12
CA GLY A 482 28.73 31.54 -18.68
C GLY A 482 27.56 31.21 -17.76
N LYS A 483 26.42 30.88 -18.37
CA LYS A 483 25.24 30.30 -17.69
C LYS A 483 25.22 28.79 -17.94
N LEU A 484 25.37 28.01 -16.88
CA LEU A 484 25.31 26.55 -16.91
C LEU A 484 23.97 26.06 -16.37
N VAL A 485 23.56 24.84 -16.77
CA VAL A 485 22.29 24.23 -16.36
C VAL A 485 22.56 23.26 -15.20
N PRO A 486 21.88 23.38 -14.05
CA PRO A 486 22.07 22.47 -12.93
C PRO A 486 21.43 21.11 -13.21
N TYR A 487 21.97 20.07 -12.58
CA TYR A 487 21.26 18.82 -12.39
C TYR A 487 20.26 18.99 -11.25
N VAL A 488 19.13 18.29 -11.33
CA VAL A 488 18.12 18.32 -10.27
C VAL A 488 17.92 16.90 -9.74
N ILE A 489 18.16 16.70 -8.45
CA ILE A 489 17.84 15.45 -7.76
C ILE A 489 16.53 15.63 -7.02
N HIS A 490 15.57 14.75 -7.29
CA HIS A 490 14.26 14.72 -6.63
C HIS A 490 14.31 13.63 -5.57
N ARG A 491 13.93 13.94 -4.33
CA ARG A 491 13.99 12.95 -3.26
C ARG A 491 12.81 13.06 -2.31
N ALA A 492 12.36 11.91 -1.83
CA ALA A 492 11.39 11.84 -0.73
C ALA A 492 11.66 10.61 0.17
N PRO A 493 12.64 10.66 1.09
CA PRO A 493 13.07 9.53 1.91
C PRO A 493 12.00 8.95 2.82
N LEU A 494 11.10 9.79 3.34
CA LEU A 494 9.92 9.36 4.10
C LEU A 494 8.68 9.20 3.21
N GLY A 495 8.81 9.33 1.89
CA GLY A 495 7.67 9.18 0.98
C GLY A 495 6.58 10.22 1.20
N SER A 496 5.32 9.77 1.18
CA SER A 496 4.17 10.54 1.67
C SER A 496 3.80 10.14 3.10
N ASP A 497 3.35 11.11 3.88
CA ASP A 497 2.92 10.89 5.27
C ASP A 497 1.91 9.77 5.36
N GLU A 498 0.91 9.76 4.47
CA GLU A 498 -0.13 8.74 4.42
C GLU A 498 0.50 7.35 4.23
N ARG A 499 1.29 7.15 3.18
CA ARG A 499 1.86 5.84 2.86
C ARG A 499 2.83 5.39 3.95
N PHE A 500 3.70 6.27 4.40
CA PHE A 500 4.72 5.94 5.39
C PHE A 500 4.09 5.59 6.74
N ILE A 501 3.13 6.39 7.22
CA ILE A 501 2.37 6.06 8.44
C ILE A 501 1.57 4.78 8.26
N GLY A 502 1.02 4.53 7.07
CA GLY A 502 0.43 3.24 6.71
C GLY A 502 1.39 2.09 6.99
N PHE A 503 2.61 2.15 6.46
CA PHE A 503 3.65 1.15 6.72
C PHE A 503 4.04 1.06 8.21
N LEU A 504 4.18 2.17 8.92
CA LEU A 504 4.51 2.16 10.35
C LEU A 504 3.41 1.50 11.19
N ILE A 505 2.13 1.70 10.85
CA ILE A 505 1.02 1.00 11.51
C ILE A 505 1.17 -0.52 11.32
N GLU A 506 1.46 -0.98 10.10
CA GLU A 506 1.60 -2.40 9.79
C GLU A 506 2.83 -3.00 10.48
N GLN A 507 3.97 -2.29 10.43
CA GLN A 507 5.25 -2.71 11.01
C GLN A 507 5.15 -2.91 12.52
N TYR A 508 4.60 -1.92 13.24
CA TYR A 508 4.44 -2.00 14.69
C TYR A 508 3.17 -2.75 15.12
N GLY A 509 2.32 -3.15 14.18
CA GLY A 509 0.95 -3.56 14.47
C GLY A 509 0.22 -2.53 15.34
N GLY A 510 0.44 -1.22 15.13
CA GLY A 510 -0.09 -0.12 15.95
C GLY A 510 0.57 0.10 17.32
N ALA A 511 1.53 -0.74 17.72
CA ALA A 511 2.28 -0.57 18.96
C ALA A 511 3.49 0.36 18.76
N PHE A 512 3.24 1.63 18.43
CA PHE A 512 4.28 2.60 18.09
C PHE A 512 5.38 2.75 19.16
N PRO A 513 6.62 3.10 18.77
CA PRO A 513 7.68 3.46 19.73
C PRO A 513 7.27 4.68 20.55
N VAL A 514 7.87 4.84 21.74
CA VAL A 514 7.42 5.84 22.74
C VAL A 514 7.38 7.25 22.15
N TRP A 515 8.39 7.64 21.37
CA TRP A 515 8.47 8.98 20.79
C TRP A 515 7.36 9.27 19.74
N LEU A 516 6.82 8.24 19.10
CA LEU A 516 5.79 8.36 18.05
C LEU A 516 4.38 8.06 18.58
N ALA A 517 4.27 7.36 19.71
CA ALA A 517 2.98 6.98 20.29
C ALA A 517 2.11 8.22 20.56
N PRO A 518 0.84 8.25 20.11
CA PRO A 518 -0.03 9.41 20.30
C PRO A 518 -0.34 9.68 21.77
N VAL A 519 -0.42 8.61 22.56
CA VAL A 519 -0.45 8.63 24.03
C VAL A 519 0.74 7.82 24.50
N GLN A 520 1.68 8.48 25.17
CA GLN A 520 2.92 7.84 25.63
C GLN A 520 2.74 7.21 27.01
N ALA A 521 1.94 7.85 27.86
CA ALA A 521 1.57 7.35 29.16
C ALA A 521 0.08 7.56 29.45
N VAL A 522 -0.52 6.67 30.24
CA VAL A 522 -1.87 6.88 30.80
C VAL A 522 -1.83 6.70 32.31
N VAL A 523 -2.40 7.65 33.05
CA VAL A 523 -2.48 7.60 34.51
C VAL A 523 -3.80 6.94 34.92
N LEU A 524 -3.71 5.90 35.75
CA LEU A 524 -4.80 5.03 36.16
C LEU A 524 -5.00 5.12 37.68
N PRO A 525 -5.89 6.01 38.17
CA PRO A 525 -6.22 6.06 39.59
C PRO A 525 -6.98 4.80 40.02
N ILE A 526 -6.60 4.22 41.17
CA ILE A 526 -7.27 3.04 41.73
C ILE A 526 -8.69 3.39 42.21
N THR A 527 -8.86 4.58 42.78
CA THR A 527 -10.14 5.08 43.29
C THR A 527 -10.30 6.58 43.00
N ASP A 528 -11.54 7.08 43.10
CA ASP A 528 -11.85 8.49 42.84
C ASP A 528 -11.09 9.47 43.75
N ARG A 529 -10.74 9.07 44.99
CA ARG A 529 -9.92 9.92 45.88
C ARG A 529 -8.51 10.17 45.33
N ASN A 530 -7.97 9.25 44.52
CA ASN A 530 -6.64 9.39 43.93
C ASN A 530 -6.66 10.19 42.61
N LEU A 531 -7.84 10.61 42.13
CA LEU A 531 -7.98 11.31 40.85
C LEU A 531 -7.19 12.64 40.83
N LYS A 532 -7.25 13.41 41.92
CA LYS A 532 -6.51 14.68 42.02
C LYS A 532 -5.00 14.47 41.93
N TYR A 533 -4.49 13.40 42.56
CA TYR A 533 -3.08 13.03 42.45
C TYR A 533 -2.73 12.58 41.03
N ALA A 534 -3.56 11.76 40.39
CA ALA A 534 -3.39 11.34 39.00
C ALA A 534 -3.32 12.54 38.02
N GLN A 535 -4.22 13.52 38.18
CA GLN A 535 -4.22 14.75 37.40
C GLN A 535 -2.95 15.59 37.62
N ASN A 536 -2.44 15.65 38.85
CA ASN A 536 -1.18 16.34 39.14
C ASN A 536 0.03 15.65 38.49
N VAL A 537 0.09 14.30 38.53
CA VAL A 537 1.11 13.52 37.82
C VAL A 537 1.06 13.82 36.33
N ALA A 538 -0.13 13.74 35.72
CA ALA A 538 -0.30 14.02 34.29
C ALA A 538 0.11 15.46 33.94
N LYS A 539 -0.29 16.45 34.74
CA LYS A 539 0.11 17.85 34.54
C LYS A 539 1.63 18.03 34.56
N LYS A 540 2.33 17.37 35.48
CA LYS A 540 3.80 17.41 35.55
C LYS A 540 4.45 16.83 34.30
N LEU A 541 3.91 15.73 33.77
CA LEU A 541 4.39 15.11 32.53
C LEU A 541 4.11 16.00 31.31
N LEU A 542 2.91 16.59 31.21
CA LEU A 542 2.56 17.52 30.12
C LEU A 542 3.46 18.76 30.08
N GLN A 543 3.86 19.28 31.25
CA GLN A 543 4.80 20.43 31.33
C GLN A 543 6.18 20.12 30.74
N GLU A 544 6.51 18.83 30.59
CA GLU A 544 7.76 18.32 30.04
C GLU A 544 7.60 17.75 28.62
N ASP A 545 6.52 18.14 27.92
CA ASP A 545 6.18 17.73 26.55
C ASP A 545 5.95 16.20 26.41
N ILE A 546 5.53 15.55 27.50
CA ILE A 546 5.12 14.14 27.47
C ILE A 546 3.61 14.05 27.24
N ARG A 547 3.20 13.32 26.20
CA ARG A 547 1.79 13.10 25.85
C ARG A 547 1.17 12.07 26.79
N VAL A 548 0.38 12.55 27.75
CA VAL A 548 -0.23 11.73 28.79
C VAL A 548 -1.73 11.97 28.89
N GLU A 549 -2.49 10.91 29.17
CA GLU A 549 -3.92 10.95 29.48
C GLU A 549 -4.19 10.48 30.92
N VAL A 550 -5.34 10.84 31.48
CA VAL A 550 -5.84 10.30 32.76
C VAL A 550 -7.13 9.54 32.49
N ASP A 551 -7.22 8.29 32.94
CA ASP A 551 -8.46 7.52 32.85
C ASP A 551 -9.35 7.79 34.08
N GLU A 552 -10.22 8.80 33.93
CA GLU A 552 -11.14 9.27 34.97
C GLU A 552 -12.43 8.44 35.08
N ARG A 553 -12.59 7.38 34.27
CA ARG A 553 -13.83 6.59 34.25
C ARG A 553 -14.04 5.86 35.58
N ALA A 554 -15.29 5.72 36.01
CA ALA A 554 -15.69 4.93 37.17
C ALA A 554 -15.71 3.42 36.85
N GLU A 555 -14.55 2.88 36.47
CA GLU A 555 -14.34 1.49 36.06
C GLU A 555 -13.29 0.80 36.94
N THR A 556 -13.31 -0.53 36.99
CA THR A 556 -12.27 -1.28 37.71
C THR A 556 -10.89 -1.02 37.12
N LEU A 557 -9.84 -1.00 37.97
CA LEU A 557 -8.46 -0.81 37.51
C LEU A 557 -8.08 -1.81 36.40
N GLN A 558 -8.55 -3.04 36.49
CA GLN A 558 -8.28 -4.12 35.54
C GLN A 558 -8.93 -3.86 34.18
N ALA A 559 -10.14 -3.29 34.17
CA ALA A 559 -10.78 -2.83 32.93
C ALA A 559 -9.97 -1.69 32.30
N LYS A 560 -9.54 -0.71 33.10
CA LYS A 560 -8.69 0.40 32.62
C LYS A 560 -7.36 -0.08 32.05
N ILE A 561 -6.67 -1.00 32.74
CA ILE A 561 -5.43 -1.62 32.26
C ILE A 561 -5.66 -2.35 30.93
N ARG A 562 -6.75 -3.14 30.83
CA ARG A 562 -7.09 -3.85 29.59
C ARG A 562 -7.30 -2.88 28.43
N ASP A 563 -8.09 -1.81 28.63
CA ASP A 563 -8.38 -0.83 27.59
C ASP A 563 -7.13 -0.05 27.17
N ALA A 564 -6.26 0.30 28.12
CA ALA A 564 -4.95 0.91 27.84
C ALA A 564 -4.03 -0.04 27.04
N SER A 565 -4.05 -1.34 27.35
CA SER A 565 -3.29 -2.36 26.63
C SER A 565 -3.81 -2.54 25.20
N LEU A 566 -5.14 -2.57 25.01
CA LEU A 566 -5.78 -2.62 23.69
C LEU A 566 -5.47 -1.38 22.86
N SER A 567 -5.40 -0.21 23.52
CA SER A 567 -4.97 1.06 22.91
C SER A 567 -3.45 1.17 22.72
N LYS A 568 -2.69 0.15 23.13
CA LYS A 568 -1.24 0.00 22.93
C LYS A 568 -0.39 1.13 23.54
N VAL A 569 -0.91 1.78 24.58
CA VAL A 569 -0.22 2.88 25.29
C VAL A 569 1.06 2.34 25.93
N PRO A 570 2.25 2.90 25.65
CA PRO A 570 3.51 2.37 26.14
C PRO A 570 3.59 2.19 27.66
N TYR A 571 3.21 3.22 28.41
CA TYR A 571 3.29 3.25 29.87
C TYR A 571 1.92 3.42 30.54
N MET A 572 1.63 2.59 31.53
CA MET A 572 0.48 2.73 32.42
C MET A 572 0.98 3.09 33.81
N LEU A 573 0.52 4.23 34.34
CA LEU A 573 0.96 4.79 35.62
C LEU A 573 -0.16 4.64 36.64
N ILE A 574 -0.05 3.63 37.50
CA ILE A 574 -1.07 3.31 38.49
C ILE A 574 -0.84 4.19 39.72
N THR A 575 -1.91 4.84 40.19
CA THR A 575 -1.87 5.73 41.36
C THR A 575 -2.89 5.31 42.42
N GLY A 576 -2.39 4.77 43.54
CA GLY A 576 -3.16 4.52 44.77
C GLY A 576 -2.68 5.36 45.95
N ASP A 577 -3.24 5.10 47.12
CA ASP A 577 -2.91 5.85 48.36
C ASP A 577 -1.41 5.75 48.71
N ARG A 578 -0.83 4.56 48.56
CA ARG A 578 0.61 4.33 48.80
C ARG A 578 1.49 5.14 47.84
N GLU A 579 1.09 5.22 46.57
CA GLU A 579 1.81 6.00 45.56
C GLU A 579 1.69 7.50 45.83
N GLU A 580 0.51 7.96 46.23
CA GLU A 580 0.26 9.35 46.61
C GLU A 580 1.08 9.78 47.84
N GLU A 581 1.07 8.98 48.91
CA GLU A 581 1.87 9.23 50.12
C GLU A 581 3.37 9.35 49.83
N LYS A 582 3.87 8.52 48.90
CA LYS A 582 5.29 8.46 48.53
C LYS A 582 5.66 9.36 47.36
N LYS A 583 4.71 10.12 46.80
CA LYS A 583 4.89 10.90 45.56
C LYS A 583 5.50 10.05 44.42
N ALA A 584 5.02 8.82 44.30
CA ALA A 584 5.46 7.80 43.36
C ALA A 584 4.37 7.42 42.33
N VAL A 585 4.73 6.61 41.35
CA VAL A 585 3.80 5.96 40.40
C VAL A 585 4.21 4.50 40.22
N ALA A 586 3.23 3.59 40.19
CA ALA A 586 3.48 2.21 39.81
C ALA A 586 3.46 2.07 38.29
N VAL A 587 4.58 1.67 37.69
CA VAL A 587 4.75 1.65 36.23
C VAL A 587 4.54 0.25 35.69
N ARG A 588 3.57 0.11 34.79
CA ARG A 588 3.31 -1.10 34.01
C ARG A 588 3.50 -0.81 32.53
N LEU A 589 4.24 -1.67 31.83
CA LEU A 589 4.47 -1.56 30.39
C LEU A 589 3.31 -2.20 29.61
N ARG A 590 3.10 -1.78 28.37
CA ARG A 590 2.11 -2.42 27.48
C ARG A 590 2.37 -3.91 27.24
N THR A 591 3.63 -4.35 27.39
CA THR A 591 4.05 -5.77 27.30
C THR A 591 3.52 -6.61 28.45
N GLY A 592 2.98 -5.98 29.50
CA GLY A 592 2.47 -6.61 30.72
C GLY A 592 3.49 -6.65 31.85
N GLU A 593 4.75 -6.30 31.58
CA GLU A 593 5.79 -6.18 32.60
C GLU A 593 5.43 -5.10 33.63
N ASN A 594 5.65 -5.41 34.91
CA ASN A 594 5.41 -4.49 36.01
C ASN A 594 6.76 -4.09 36.63
N LEU A 595 7.14 -2.83 36.43
CA LEU A 595 8.40 -2.27 36.93
C LEU A 595 8.30 -1.83 38.40
N GLY A 596 7.10 -1.90 39.00
CA GLY A 596 6.86 -1.49 40.37
C GLY A 596 6.76 0.02 40.54
N ALA A 597 6.81 0.46 41.81
CA ALA A 597 6.69 1.86 42.17
C ALA A 597 8.04 2.58 42.05
N VAL A 598 8.06 3.66 41.27
CA VAL A 598 9.20 4.57 41.10
C VAL A 598 8.79 5.99 41.44
N SER A 599 9.75 6.86 41.73
CA SER A 599 9.45 8.29 41.91
C SER A 599 8.97 8.92 40.60
N GLN A 600 8.18 9.99 40.68
CA GLN A 600 7.74 10.72 39.48
C GLN A 600 8.93 11.25 38.66
N ASP A 601 10.01 11.69 39.31
CA ASP A 601 11.21 12.22 38.64
C ASP A 601 12.01 11.13 37.94
N GLU A 602 12.11 9.95 38.56
CA GLU A 602 12.74 8.78 37.94
C GLU A 602 11.97 8.32 36.70
N PHE A 603 10.63 8.25 36.79
CA PHE A 603 9.80 7.93 35.62
C PHE A 603 9.95 8.98 34.51
N LEU A 604 9.93 10.27 34.86
CA LEU A 604 10.12 11.36 33.90
C LEU A 604 11.49 11.24 33.18
N GLY A 605 12.56 10.96 33.93
CA GLY A 605 13.89 10.72 33.35
C GLY A 605 13.89 9.54 32.38
N ARG A 606 13.24 8.43 32.76
CA ARG A 606 13.11 7.23 31.91
C ARG A 606 12.38 7.54 30.60
N ILE A 607 11.19 8.15 30.66
CA ILE A 607 10.39 8.38 29.45
C ILE A 607 11.06 9.39 28.51
N LYS A 608 11.68 10.45 29.05
CA LYS A 608 12.44 11.41 28.24
C LYS A 608 13.61 10.74 27.52
N ALA A 609 14.34 9.85 28.20
CA ALA A 609 15.43 9.09 27.58
C ALA A 609 14.92 8.20 26.43
N SER A 610 13.79 7.50 26.60
CA SER A 610 13.17 6.73 25.51
C SER A 610 12.73 7.60 24.32
N VAL A 611 12.18 8.78 24.60
CA VAL A 611 11.75 9.73 23.54
C VAL A 611 12.95 10.28 22.77
N GLU A 612 14.00 10.70 23.46
CA GLU A 612 15.20 11.26 22.86
C GLU A 612 15.95 10.23 22.02
N ALA A 613 16.13 9.02 22.56
CA ALA A 613 16.77 7.91 21.87
C ALA A 613 15.94 7.34 20.70
N LYS A 614 14.67 7.77 20.57
CA LYS A 614 13.71 7.29 19.56
C LYS A 614 13.55 5.77 19.54
N THR A 615 13.71 5.12 20.70
CA THR A 615 13.67 3.67 20.81
C THR A 615 12.24 3.13 20.93
N GLY A 616 12.12 1.83 20.68
CA GLY A 616 10.99 1.04 21.17
C GLY A 616 10.92 1.00 22.70
N LEU A 617 9.94 0.26 23.21
CA LEU A 617 9.80 -0.05 24.65
C LEU A 617 10.81 -1.08 25.12
#